data_AF-A0A3D2R4J9-F1
#
_entry.id   AF-A0A3D2R4J9-F1
#
_cell.length_a   1.000
_cell.length_b   1.000
_cell.length_c   1.000
_cell.angle_alpha   90.00
_cell.angle_beta   90.00
_cell.angle_gamma   90.00
#
_symmetry.space_group_name_H-M   'P 1'
#
loop_
_entity.id
_entity.type
_entity.pdbx_description
1 polymer ?
#
loop_
_entity_poly.entity_id
_entity_poly.type
_entity_poly.pdbx_seq_one_letter_code
_entity_poly.pdbx_strand_id
1 'polypeptide(L)'
;RLDYMPLEENTTNALRDKSRAYISRYALGRDYHKVMRSKLKKLASKIKAECKQSGSSFRVFTDSAPVLEVEIAEKAGLGWRGKHTLLLNRDHGSWFFLGEIYTDLPLPSDKKISSHCGSCQACIDICPTKA
;
A
#
# COMPACT_ATOMS: atom_id res chain seq x y z
N ARG A 1 4.89 -2.01 -4.15
CA ARG A 1 3.91 -2.86 -3.45
C ARG A 1 4.63 -3.98 -2.70
N LEU A 2 4.18 -4.29 -1.49
CA LEU A 2 4.62 -5.45 -0.71
C LEU A 2 3.38 -6.10 -0.09
N ASP A 3 3.05 -7.31 -0.53
CA ASP A 3 1.85 -8.02 -0.06
C ASP A 3 2.10 -8.64 1.32
N TYR A 4 1.10 -8.61 2.19
CA TYR A 4 1.20 -9.14 3.57
C TYR A 4 0.01 -10.02 3.95
N MET A 5 -0.67 -10.62 2.99
CA MET A 5 -1.76 -11.55 3.26
C MET A 5 -1.20 -12.95 3.59
N PRO A 6 -1.29 -13.47 4.84
CA PRO A 6 -1.11 -14.89 5.06
C PRO A 6 -2.25 -15.67 4.39
N LEU A 7 -1.89 -16.68 3.60
CA LEU A 7 -2.81 -17.49 2.80
C LEU A 7 -3.55 -18.57 3.63
N GLU A 8 -3.16 -18.83 4.89
CA GLU A 8 -3.55 -20.07 5.57
C GLU A 8 -4.43 -19.93 6.84
N GLU A 9 -4.50 -18.75 7.47
CA GLU A 9 -5.27 -18.59 8.72
C GLU A 9 -6.65 -17.95 8.52
N ASN A 10 -7.70 -18.67 8.93
CA ASN A 10 -9.05 -18.12 9.04
C ASN A 10 -9.12 -17.15 10.24
N THR A 11 -8.87 -15.87 9.96
CA THR A 11 -8.80 -14.79 10.94
C THR A 11 -10.08 -14.66 11.77
N THR A 12 -11.23 -15.04 11.23
CA THR A 12 -12.51 -15.00 11.95
C THR A 12 -12.54 -15.94 13.14
N ASN A 13 -11.90 -17.11 13.05
CA ASN A 13 -11.82 -18.04 14.18
C ASN A 13 -10.91 -17.49 15.28
N ALA A 14 -9.76 -16.93 14.91
CA ALA A 14 -8.84 -16.29 15.85
C ALA A 14 -9.49 -15.11 16.59
N LEU A 15 -10.31 -14.30 15.89
CA LEU A 15 -11.04 -13.18 16.49
C LEU A 15 -12.17 -13.61 17.44
N ARG A 16 -12.66 -14.85 17.36
CA ARG A 16 -13.70 -15.39 18.26
C ARG A 16 -13.14 -15.91 19.58
N ASP A 17 -11.85 -16.20 19.64
CA ASP A 17 -11.19 -16.69 20.84
C ASP A 17 -10.93 -15.55 21.83
N LYS A 18 -11.75 -15.47 22.89
CA LYS A 18 -11.63 -14.45 23.94
C LYS A 18 -10.44 -14.66 24.88
N SER A 19 -9.77 -15.81 24.80
CA SER A 19 -8.60 -16.11 25.65
C SER A 19 -7.29 -15.52 25.10
N ARG A 20 -7.31 -14.97 23.88
CA ARG A 20 -6.13 -14.46 23.18
C ARG A 20 -6.35 -13.05 22.65
N ALA A 21 -5.29 -12.24 22.69
CA ALA A 21 -5.27 -10.98 21.97
C ALA A 21 -5.00 -11.21 20.47
N TYR A 22 -5.55 -10.34 19.62
CA TYR A 22 -5.32 -10.35 18.18
C TYR A 22 -4.60 -9.07 17.75
N ILE A 23 -3.45 -9.21 17.09
CA ILE A 23 -2.68 -8.09 16.56
C ILE A 23 -3.00 -7.94 15.07
N SER A 24 -3.17 -6.70 14.61
CA SER A 24 -3.44 -6.43 13.19
C SER A 24 -2.37 -7.05 12.28
N ARG A 25 -2.82 -7.62 11.15
CA ARG A 25 -1.95 -8.42 10.27
C ARG A 25 -0.78 -7.63 9.69
N TYR A 26 -0.94 -6.32 9.48
CA TYR A 26 0.13 -5.46 8.95
C TYR A 26 1.33 -5.34 9.91
N ALA A 27 1.11 -5.61 11.21
CA ALA A 27 2.15 -5.53 12.24
C ALA A 27 2.86 -6.87 12.48
N LEU A 28 2.51 -7.93 11.73
CA LEU A 28 3.13 -9.24 11.86
C LEU A 28 4.42 -9.33 11.05
N GLY A 29 5.39 -10.08 11.56
CA GLY A 29 6.67 -10.30 10.89
C GLY A 29 7.63 -9.11 11.02
N ARG A 30 8.46 -8.88 10.00
CA ARG A 30 9.44 -7.80 10.00
C ARG A 30 8.77 -6.49 9.63
N ASP A 31 9.04 -5.45 10.42
CA ASP A 31 8.62 -4.06 10.18
C ASP A 31 8.72 -3.66 8.70
N TYR A 32 7.55 -3.39 8.12
CA TYR A 32 7.41 -3.12 6.70
C TYR A 32 8.16 -1.87 6.26
N HIS A 33 8.34 -0.87 7.14
CA HIS A 33 9.09 0.34 6.82
C HIS A 33 10.52 0.00 6.40
N LYS A 34 11.18 -0.89 7.15
CA LYS A 34 12.55 -1.34 6.87
C LYS A 34 12.61 -2.13 5.57
N VAL A 35 11.65 -3.03 5.35
CA VAL A 35 11.60 -3.88 4.15
C VAL A 35 11.34 -3.04 2.91
N MET A 36 10.31 -2.19 2.94
CA MET A 36 9.90 -1.34 1.82
C MET A 36 11.01 -0.34 1.49
N ARG A 37 11.54 0.40 2.47
CA ARG A 37 12.62 1.36 2.26
C ARG A 37 13.86 0.70 1.65
N SER A 38 14.22 -0.51 2.09
CA SER A 38 15.34 -1.27 1.51
C SER A 38 15.09 -1.64 0.04
N LYS A 39 13.88 -2.13 -0.29
CA LYS A 39 13.50 -2.47 -1.67
C LYS A 39 13.47 -1.24 -2.58
N LEU A 40 12.90 -0.12 -2.12
CA LEU A 40 12.83 1.13 -2.87
C LEU A 40 14.22 1.73 -3.11
N LYS A 41 15.11 1.72 -2.10
CA LYS A 41 16.50 2.16 -2.29
C LYS A 41 17.21 1.35 -3.38
N LYS A 42 17.06 0.02 -3.35
CA LYS A 42 17.64 -0.86 -4.39
C LYS A 42 17.06 -0.55 -5.77
N LEU A 43 15.76 -0.30 -5.88
CA LEU A 43 15.13 0.08 -7.14
C LEU A 43 15.64 1.45 -7.64
N ALA A 44 15.70 2.45 -6.77
CA ALA A 44 16.23 3.78 -7.10
C ALA A 44 17.70 3.70 -7.58
N SER A 45 18.54 2.88 -6.94
CA SER A 45 19.91 2.65 -7.38
C SER A 45 19.99 2.01 -8.76
N LYS A 46 19.10 1.05 -9.07
CA LYS A 46 19.03 0.43 -10.40
C LYS A 46 18.61 1.45 -11.47
N ILE A 47 17.55 2.22 -11.21
CA ILE A 47 17.09 3.28 -12.13
C ILE A 47 18.23 4.28 -12.38
N LYS A 48 18.89 4.75 -11.32
CA LYS A 48 20.02 5.68 -11.43
C LYS A 48 21.17 5.12 -12.27
N ALA A 49 21.45 3.81 -12.17
CA ALA A 49 22.50 3.17 -12.96
C ALA A 49 22.18 3.09 -14.46
N GLU A 50 20.89 2.96 -14.82
CA GLU A 50 20.43 2.99 -16.21
C GLU A 50 20.44 4.41 -16.79
N CYS A 51 20.12 5.42 -15.98
CA CYS A 51 20.02 6.81 -16.41
C CYS A 51 21.39 7.53 -16.53
N LYS A 52 22.51 6.82 -16.79
CA LYS A 52 23.96 7.18 -16.80
C LYS A 52 24.43 8.64 -17.02
N GLN A 53 23.58 9.55 -17.47
CA GLN A 53 23.85 10.97 -17.76
C GLN A 53 22.96 11.98 -17.00
N SER A 54 21.90 11.54 -16.31
CA SER A 54 21.04 12.46 -15.55
C SER A 54 21.64 12.71 -14.17
N GLY A 55 21.88 13.97 -13.80
CA GLY A 55 22.09 14.41 -12.40
C GLY A 55 20.87 14.20 -11.50
N SER A 56 20.02 13.22 -11.84
CA SER A 56 18.71 13.00 -11.28
C SER A 56 18.76 12.62 -9.81
N SER A 57 17.90 13.29 -9.06
CA SER A 57 17.71 13.06 -7.64
C SER A 57 16.63 12.01 -7.40
N PHE A 58 16.85 11.16 -6.38
CA PHE A 58 15.89 10.15 -5.95
C PHE A 58 15.69 10.22 -4.45
N ARG A 59 14.44 10.24 -3.99
CA ARG A 59 14.08 10.17 -2.57
C ARG A 59 12.99 9.12 -2.37
N VAL A 60 13.16 8.25 -1.38
CA VAL A 60 12.23 7.14 -1.13
C VAL A 60 11.48 7.32 0.17
N PHE A 61 10.18 7.01 0.15
CA PHE A 61 9.29 7.14 1.30
C PHE A 61 8.32 5.95 1.40
N THR A 62 7.74 5.80 2.59
CA THR A 62 6.70 4.83 2.96
C THR A 62 6.20 5.26 4.34
N ASP A 63 4.89 5.53 4.50
CA ASP A 63 4.12 5.85 5.72
C ASP A 63 4.62 7.03 6.61
N SER A 64 5.91 7.08 6.91
CA SER A 64 6.53 8.02 7.85
C SER A 64 6.83 9.41 7.27
N ALA A 65 6.30 9.75 6.10
CA ALA A 65 6.57 11.01 5.41
C ALA A 65 5.29 11.83 5.27
N PRO A 66 5.36 13.18 5.19
CA PRO A 66 4.18 14.03 5.02
C PRO A 66 3.68 13.99 3.56
N VAL A 67 3.27 12.81 3.12
CA VAL A 67 2.89 12.48 1.75
C VAL A 67 1.56 11.73 1.78
N LEU A 68 0.63 12.10 0.90
CA LEU A 68 -0.65 11.41 0.73
C LEU A 68 -0.46 10.18 -0.18
N GLU A 69 0.18 9.13 0.34
CA GLU A 69 0.58 7.94 -0.44
C GLU A 69 -0.60 7.27 -1.16
N VAL A 70 -1.78 7.16 -0.52
CA VAL A 70 -2.98 6.57 -1.12
C VAL A 70 -3.47 7.36 -2.33
N GLU A 71 -3.45 8.70 -2.25
CA GLU A 71 -3.88 9.58 -3.35
C GLU A 71 -2.90 9.54 -4.53
N ILE A 72 -1.60 9.43 -4.24
CA ILE A 72 -0.57 9.25 -5.27
C ILE A 72 -0.73 7.89 -5.94
N ALA A 73 -0.95 6.84 -5.16
CA ALA A 73 -1.14 5.49 -5.68
C ALA A 73 -2.40 5.36 -6.54
N GLU A 74 -3.49 6.04 -6.18
CA GLU A 74 -4.69 6.13 -7.02
C GLU A 74 -4.39 6.85 -8.35
N LYS A 75 -3.71 8.00 -8.30
CA LYS A 75 -3.28 8.75 -9.49
C LYS A 75 -2.36 7.93 -10.41
N ALA A 76 -1.50 7.11 -9.83
CA ALA A 76 -0.61 6.19 -10.54
C ALA A 76 -1.32 4.92 -11.04
N GLY A 77 -2.64 4.82 -10.91
CA GLY A 77 -3.40 3.68 -11.42
C GLY A 77 -3.11 2.37 -10.68
N LEU A 78 -2.64 2.41 -9.43
CA LEU A 78 -2.38 1.20 -8.65
C LEU A 78 -3.67 0.58 -8.06
N GLY A 79 -4.76 1.35 -8.05
CA GLY A 79 -6.03 0.94 -7.48
C GLY A 79 -7.02 2.11 -7.40
N TRP A 80 -8.07 1.94 -6.61
CA TRP A 80 -9.04 2.97 -6.27
C TRP A 80 -9.19 3.08 -4.75
N ARG A 81 -9.55 4.26 -4.24
CA ARG A 81 -9.81 4.42 -2.81
C ARG A 81 -11.14 3.76 -2.43
N GLY A 82 -11.09 2.78 -1.53
CA GLY A 82 -12.28 2.11 -1.00
C GLY A 82 -13.07 2.99 -0.03
N LYS A 83 -14.34 2.63 0.22
CA LYS A 83 -15.15 3.30 1.25
C LYS A 83 -14.57 3.16 2.67
N HIS A 84 -13.76 2.12 2.92
CA HIS A 84 -12.96 1.96 4.14
C HIS A 84 -11.61 2.71 4.08
N THR A 85 -11.47 3.68 3.18
CA THR A 85 -10.35 4.63 3.03
C THR A 85 -9.01 4.10 2.52
N LEU A 86 -8.77 2.78 2.55
CA LEU A 86 -7.56 2.16 1.99
C LEU A 86 -7.63 2.05 0.46
N LEU A 87 -6.47 1.90 -0.17
CA LEU A 87 -6.39 1.57 -1.60
C LEU A 87 -6.82 0.12 -1.84
N LEU A 88 -7.69 -0.08 -2.81
CA LEU A 88 -8.12 -1.39 -3.30
C LEU A 88 -7.53 -1.65 -4.69
N ASN A 89 -7.01 -2.85 -4.88
CA ASN A 89 -6.56 -3.37 -6.15
C ASN A 89 -7.38 -4.61 -6.53
N ARG A 90 -7.66 -4.77 -7.83
CA ARG A 90 -8.53 -5.85 -8.34
C ARG A 90 -8.00 -7.24 -8.01
N ASP A 91 -6.68 -7.44 -8.04
CA ASP A 91 -6.06 -8.75 -7.90
C ASP A 91 -5.57 -9.02 -6.46
N HIS A 92 -5.43 -7.97 -5.65
CA HIS A 92 -4.77 -8.06 -4.33
C HIS A 92 -5.60 -7.51 -3.15
N GLY A 93 -6.81 -7.00 -3.40
CA GLY A 93 -7.63 -6.37 -2.36
C GLY A 93 -6.93 -5.15 -1.78
N SER A 94 -6.90 -5.01 -0.46
CA SER A 94 -6.17 -3.94 0.25
C SER A 94 -4.98 -4.47 1.08
N TRP A 95 -4.53 -5.70 0.81
CA TRP A 95 -3.55 -6.41 1.66
C TRP A 95 -2.10 -6.18 1.23
N PHE A 96 -1.73 -4.92 1.03
CA PHE A 96 -0.38 -4.54 0.65
C PHE A 96 0.06 -3.20 1.22
N PHE A 97 1.36 -3.00 1.30
CA PHE A 97 1.97 -1.72 1.66
C PHE A 97 2.28 -0.86 0.44
N LEU A 98 2.16 0.45 0.62
CA LEU A 98 2.56 1.48 -0.31
C LEU A 98 3.97 1.98 -0.03
N GLY A 99 4.56 2.59 -1.05
CA GLY A 99 5.88 3.18 -1.00
C GLY A 99 6.20 3.85 -2.31
N GLU A 100 6.91 4.96 -2.24
CA GLU A 100 7.05 5.89 -3.34
C GLU A 100 8.51 6.33 -3.53
N ILE A 101 8.85 6.61 -4.79
CA ILE A 101 10.13 7.17 -5.19
C ILE A 101 9.85 8.50 -5.87
N TYR A 102 10.29 9.59 -5.26
CA TYR A 102 10.31 10.91 -5.88
C TYR A 102 11.55 11.01 -6.74
N THR A 103 11.36 11.51 -7.96
CA THR A 103 12.42 11.75 -8.92
C THR A 103 12.08 12.96 -9.80
N ASP A 104 13.12 13.58 -10.36
CA ASP A 104 13.04 14.65 -11.36
C ASP A 104 13.06 14.10 -12.80
N LEU A 105 13.10 12.78 -12.97
CA LEU A 105 13.00 12.16 -14.29
C LEU A 105 11.66 12.50 -14.95
N PRO A 106 11.65 12.87 -16.25
CA PRO A 106 10.43 13.19 -16.99
C PRO A 106 9.70 11.89 -17.41
N LEU A 107 9.12 11.20 -16.44
CA LEU A 107 8.39 9.96 -16.67
C LEU A 107 6.97 10.26 -17.19
N PRO A 108 6.44 9.42 -18.10
CA PRO A 108 5.03 9.51 -18.47
C PRO A 108 4.15 9.26 -17.24
N SER A 109 3.00 9.93 -17.19
CA SER A 109 2.00 9.70 -16.14
C SER A 109 1.07 8.56 -16.51
N ASP A 110 0.78 7.70 -15.54
CA ASP A 110 -0.23 6.67 -15.67
C ASP A 110 -1.67 7.25 -15.61
N LYS A 111 -2.65 6.41 -15.95
CA LYS A 111 -4.07 6.76 -15.86
C LYS A 111 -4.70 6.16 -14.61
N LYS A 112 -5.58 6.93 -13.97
CA LYS A 112 -6.40 6.45 -12.86
C LYS A 112 -7.28 5.26 -13.28
N ILE A 113 -7.51 4.35 -12.35
CA ILE A 113 -8.52 3.29 -12.47
C ILE A 113 -9.86 3.80 -11.92
N SER A 114 -10.97 3.32 -12.48
CA SER A 114 -12.32 3.61 -11.97
C SER A 114 -12.55 3.02 -10.57
N SER A 115 -13.38 3.68 -9.76
CA SER A 115 -13.83 3.09 -8.48
C SER A 115 -14.81 1.94 -8.71
N HIS A 116 -14.66 0.87 -7.93
CA HIS A 116 -15.48 -0.35 -8.05
C HIS A 116 -16.34 -0.64 -6.79
N CYS A 117 -16.41 0.27 -5.82
CA CYS A 117 -17.26 0.05 -4.64
C CYS A 117 -18.77 0.13 -4.95
N GLY A 118 -19.18 0.95 -5.92
CA GLY A 118 -20.59 1.12 -6.29
C GLY A 118 -21.50 1.36 -5.08
N SER A 119 -22.61 0.62 -5.01
CA SER A 119 -23.57 0.66 -3.89
C SER A 119 -23.15 -0.13 -2.65
N CYS A 120 -22.04 -0.89 -2.68
CA CYS A 120 -21.60 -1.72 -1.55
C CYS A 120 -21.36 -0.90 -0.28
N GLN A 121 -21.86 -1.36 0.87
CA GLN A 121 -21.65 -0.72 2.18
C GLN A 121 -21.02 -1.66 3.22
N ALA A 122 -20.58 -2.86 2.83
CA ALA A 122 -20.16 -3.92 3.75
C ALA A 122 -19.13 -3.49 4.81
N CYS A 123 -18.15 -2.65 4.45
CA CYS A 123 -17.14 -2.17 5.40
C CYS A 123 -17.71 -1.16 6.42
N ILE A 124 -18.70 -0.36 6.03
CA ILE A 124 -19.39 0.61 6.90
C ILE A 124 -20.33 -0.16 7.84
N ASP A 125 -21.00 -1.18 7.32
CA ASP A 125 -21.93 -2.02 8.07
C ASP A 125 -21.22 -2.80 9.18
N ILE A 126 -20.01 -3.31 8.93
CA ILE A 126 -19.24 -4.09 9.90
C ILE A 126 -18.38 -3.24 10.85
N CYS A 127 -18.15 -1.96 10.53
CA CYS A 127 -17.33 -1.07 11.36
C CYS A 127 -17.89 -0.99 12.80
N PRO A 128 -17.15 -1.46 13.83
CA PRO A 128 -17.68 -1.55 15.19
C PRO A 128 -18.09 -0.22 15.80
N THR A 129 -17.50 0.88 15.33
CA THR A 129 -17.73 2.23 15.87
C THR A 129 -18.52 3.14 14.94
N LYS A 130 -18.88 2.68 13.72
CA LYS A 130 -19.55 3.51 12.69
C LYS A 130 -18.82 4.83 12.38
N ALA A 131 -17.49 4.80 12.47
CA ALA A 131 -16.63 5.91 12.07
C ALA A 131 -16.67 6.17 10.56
#